data_AF-A0A0A9YBK0-F1
#
_entry.id   AF-A0A0A9YBK0-F1
#
_cell.length_a   1.000
_cell.length_b   1.000
_cell.length_c   1.000
_cell.angle_alpha   90.00
_cell.angle_beta   90.00
_cell.angle_gamma   90.00
#
_symmetry.space_group_name_H-M   'P 1'
#
loop_
_entity.id
_entity.type
_entity.pdbx_description
1 polymer ?
#
loop_
_entity_poly.entity_id
_entity_poly.type
_entity_poly.pdbx_seq_one_letter_code
_entity_poly.pdbx_strand_id
1 'polypeptide(L)'
;MFFENQEAETAGRLLELKSALSSFEHYMEEINSMLVSLLHSNEDMLEMFLTEKHARNGELPPEEYHEECELMLESFHREVTRLKLEAQVLRKKIASTEDLLVITMNSRRNKMIRVQTHTAIISASFSIGTLVTGIFGMNLLNNLEASYSAFLTLTGISFTIPLLSMWLF
;
A
#
# COMPACT_ATOMS: atom_id res chain seq x y z
N MET A 1 -16.29 -8.47 -2.81
CA MET A 1 -15.69 -9.43 -3.77
C MET A 1 -14.89 -8.72 -4.87
N PHE A 2 -15.48 -7.88 -5.74
CA PHE A 2 -14.70 -7.20 -6.80
C PHE A 2 -13.59 -6.25 -6.27
N PHE A 3 -13.87 -5.41 -5.27
CA PHE A 3 -12.88 -4.48 -4.69
C PHE A 3 -11.78 -5.20 -3.89
N GLU A 4 -12.12 -6.32 -3.25
CA GLU A 4 -11.18 -7.11 -2.45
C GLU A 4 -10.19 -7.88 -3.33
N ASN A 5 -10.66 -8.36 -4.49
CA ASN A 5 -9.79 -8.97 -5.50
C ASN A 5 -8.83 -7.94 -6.12
N GLN A 6 -9.32 -6.71 -6.35
CA GLN A 6 -8.49 -5.62 -6.87
C GLN A 6 -7.42 -5.14 -5.86
N GLU A 7 -7.74 -5.13 -4.56
CA GLU A 7 -6.77 -4.81 -3.49
C GLU A 7 -5.70 -5.89 -3.34
N ALA A 8 -6.08 -7.17 -3.44
CA ALA A 8 -5.13 -8.28 -3.42
C ALA A 8 -4.19 -8.25 -4.65
N GLU A 9 -4.74 -7.98 -5.83
CA GLU A 9 -3.96 -7.86 -7.06
C GLU A 9 -2.98 -6.68 -7.00
N THR A 10 -3.43 -5.52 -6.53
CA THR A 10 -2.56 -4.33 -6.40
C THR A 10 -1.45 -4.53 -5.36
N ALA A 11 -1.74 -5.20 -4.23
CA ALA A 11 -0.74 -5.58 -3.26
C ALA A 11 0.28 -6.58 -3.83
N GLY A 12 -0.18 -7.57 -4.60
CA GLY A 12 0.68 -8.52 -5.31
C GLY A 12 1.63 -7.83 -6.29
N ARG A 13 1.11 -6.93 -7.12
CA ARG A 13 1.93 -6.14 -8.06
C ARG A 13 2.93 -5.23 -7.35
N LEU A 14 2.57 -4.66 -6.21
CA LEU A 14 3.50 -3.85 -5.40
C LEU A 14 4.64 -4.73 -4.85
N LEU A 15 4.32 -5.92 -4.35
CA LEU A 15 5.31 -6.87 -3.87
C LEU A 15 6.27 -7.31 -4.98
N GLU A 16 5.75 -7.62 -6.17
CA GLU A 16 6.55 -7.94 -7.34
C GLU A 16 7.50 -6.79 -7.72
N LEU A 17 6.99 -5.55 -7.77
CA LEU A 17 7.80 -4.36 -8.05
C LEU A 17 8.90 -4.15 -6.99
N LYS A 18 8.58 -4.35 -5.71
CA LYS A 18 9.54 -4.23 -4.61
C LYS A 18 10.64 -5.28 -4.69
N SER A 19 10.27 -6.52 -5.00
CA SER A 19 11.21 -7.62 -5.21
C SER A 19 12.13 -7.36 -6.41
N ALA A 20 11.55 -6.97 -7.55
CA ALA A 20 12.30 -6.62 -8.75
C ALA A 20 13.26 -5.45 -8.50
N LEU A 21 12.83 -4.42 -7.78
CA LEU A 21 13.67 -3.28 -7.41
C LEU A 21 14.82 -3.71 -6.47
N SER A 22 14.56 -4.58 -5.51
CA SER A 22 15.59 -5.11 -4.61
C SER A 22 16.65 -5.91 -5.38
N SER A 23 16.24 -6.74 -6.32
CA SER A 23 17.17 -7.49 -7.18
C SER A 23 18.00 -6.55 -8.07
N PHE A 24 17.37 -5.51 -8.60
CA PHE A 24 18.06 -4.47 -9.37
C PHE A 24 19.08 -3.69 -8.53
N GLU A 25 18.72 -3.29 -7.30
CA GLU A 25 19.63 -2.64 -6.35
C GLU A 25 20.85 -3.51 -6.06
N HIS A 26 20.66 -4.83 -5.84
CA HIS A 26 21.77 -5.77 -5.65
C HIS A 26 22.67 -5.89 -6.87
N TYR A 27 22.09 -6.03 -8.06
CA TYR A 27 22.86 -6.09 -9.31
C TYR A 27 23.69 -4.82 -9.54
N MET A 28 23.12 -3.65 -9.26
CA MET A 28 23.85 -2.38 -9.35
C MET A 28 24.98 -2.28 -8.32
N GLU A 29 24.80 -2.83 -7.11
CA GLU A 29 25.87 -2.89 -6.11
C GLU A 29 27.05 -3.76 -6.58
N GLU A 30 26.74 -4.91 -7.17
CA GLU A 30 27.74 -5.84 -7.69
C GLU A 30 28.54 -5.21 -8.83
N ILE A 31 27.86 -4.58 -9.79
CA ILE A 31 28.52 -3.82 -10.88
C ILE A 31 29.37 -2.71 -10.29
N ASN A 32 28.85 -1.92 -9.36
CA ASN A 32 29.58 -0.81 -8.77
C ASN A 32 30.85 -1.30 -8.08
N SER A 33 30.77 -2.40 -7.33
CA SER A 33 31.92 -3.01 -6.67
C SER A 33 32.97 -3.50 -7.66
N MET A 34 32.57 -4.17 -8.75
CA MET A 34 33.51 -4.61 -9.79
C MET A 34 34.19 -3.42 -10.47
N LEU A 35 33.42 -2.39 -10.81
CA LEU A 35 33.93 -1.20 -11.47
C LEU A 35 34.91 -0.45 -10.57
N VAL A 36 34.57 -0.29 -9.28
CA VAL A 36 35.48 0.27 -8.28
C VAL A 36 36.75 -0.56 -8.15
N SER A 37 36.65 -1.90 -8.19
CA SER A 37 37.84 -2.76 -8.17
C SER A 37 38.77 -2.52 -9.36
N LEU A 38 38.22 -2.42 -10.58
CA LEU A 38 39.00 -2.14 -11.79
C LEU A 38 39.65 -0.75 -11.75
N LEU A 39 38.92 0.25 -11.25
CA LEU A 39 39.43 1.62 -11.14
C LEU A 39 40.60 1.77 -10.15
N HIS A 40 40.76 0.83 -9.21
CA HIS A 40 41.85 0.87 -8.22
C HIS A 40 43.18 0.28 -8.73
N SER A 41 43.18 -0.47 -9.84
CA SER A 41 44.36 -1.16 -10.37
C SER A 41 44.70 -0.65 -11.77
N ASN A 42 45.78 0.14 -11.85
CA ASN A 42 46.29 0.61 -13.13
C ASN A 42 46.71 -0.56 -14.03
N GLU A 43 47.24 -1.65 -13.44
CA GLU A 43 47.61 -2.87 -14.15
C GLU A 43 46.37 -3.54 -14.78
N ASP A 44 45.27 -3.67 -14.04
CA ASP A 44 44.02 -4.26 -14.55
C ASP A 44 43.45 -3.42 -15.71
N MET A 45 43.53 -2.09 -15.62
CA MET A 45 43.11 -1.20 -16.70
C MET A 45 43.98 -1.35 -17.96
N LEU A 46 45.30 -1.49 -17.80
CA LEU A 46 46.22 -1.73 -18.92
C LEU A 46 45.96 -3.10 -19.57
N GLU A 47 45.56 -4.10 -18.80
CA GLU A 47 45.19 -5.41 -19.34
C GLU A 47 43.96 -5.37 -20.23
N MET A 48 43.08 -4.36 -20.08
CA MET A 48 41.88 -4.20 -20.91
C MET A 48 42.18 -3.75 -22.35
N PHE A 49 43.40 -3.27 -22.64
CA PHE A 49 43.85 -2.93 -23.99
C PHE A 49 44.21 -4.18 -24.80
N LEU A 50 43.24 -5.08 -24.99
CA LEU A 50 43.41 -6.39 -25.61
C LEU A 50 43.98 -6.31 -27.04
N THR A 51 43.60 -5.29 -27.81
CA THR A 51 44.09 -5.09 -29.18
C THR A 51 45.56 -4.69 -29.20
N GLU A 52 46.00 -3.79 -28.32
CA GLU A 52 47.40 -3.38 -28.23
C GLU A 52 48.28 -4.46 -27.61
N LYS A 53 47.78 -5.14 -26.57
CA LYS A 53 48.43 -6.31 -25.97
C LYS A 53 48.65 -7.41 -27.01
N HIS A 54 47.68 -7.65 -27.90
CA HIS A 54 47.84 -8.59 -29.00
C HIS A 54 48.89 -8.12 -30.03
N ALA A 55 48.89 -6.82 -30.38
CA ALA A 55 49.87 -6.24 -31.30
C ALA A 55 51.31 -6.26 -30.75
N ARG A 56 51.47 -6.24 -29.41
CA ARG A 56 52.76 -6.27 -28.71
C ARG A 56 53.17 -7.66 -28.19
N ASN A 57 52.66 -8.73 -28.78
CA ASN A 57 52.98 -10.12 -28.39
C ASN A 57 52.77 -10.42 -26.89
N GLY A 58 51.79 -9.76 -26.26
CA GLY A 58 51.43 -9.97 -24.85
C GLY A 58 52.06 -8.98 -23.86
N GLU A 59 52.92 -8.06 -24.30
CA GLU A 59 53.44 -7.00 -23.42
C GLU A 59 52.38 -5.93 -23.12
N LEU A 60 52.39 -5.41 -21.89
CA LEU A 60 51.49 -4.35 -21.44
C LEU A 60 51.80 -3.02 -22.14
N PRO A 61 50.77 -2.24 -22.54
CA PRO A 61 50.89 -0.85 -23.02
C PRO A 61 51.71 0.05 -22.08
N PRO A 62 52.22 1.21 -22.55
CA PRO A 62 52.80 2.21 -21.67
C PRO A 62 51.82 2.60 -20.55
N GLU A 63 52.33 2.90 -19.34
CA GLU A 63 51.47 3.19 -18.19
C GLU A 63 50.45 4.31 -18.47
N GLU A 64 50.83 5.36 -19.21
CA GLU A 64 49.97 6.51 -19.54
C GLU A 64 48.63 6.12 -20.22
N TYR A 65 48.55 4.95 -20.85
CA TYR A 65 47.34 4.48 -21.53
C TYR A 65 46.20 4.15 -20.54
N HIS A 66 46.52 3.91 -19.26
CA HIS A 66 45.47 3.65 -18.27
C HIS A 66 44.51 4.83 -18.09
N GLU A 67 44.95 6.08 -18.33
CA GLU A 67 44.16 7.29 -18.12
C GLU A 67 42.89 7.33 -19.00
N GLU A 68 42.97 6.83 -20.24
CA GLU A 68 41.80 6.77 -21.14
C GLU A 68 40.76 5.77 -20.61
N CYS A 69 41.23 4.60 -20.16
CA CYS A 69 40.37 3.58 -19.57
C CYS A 69 39.74 4.07 -18.26
N GLU A 70 40.53 4.74 -17.41
CA GLU A 70 40.10 5.34 -16.16
C GLU A 70 38.98 6.36 -16.40
N LEU A 71 39.14 7.29 -17.36
CA LEU A 71 38.11 8.28 -17.69
C LEU A 71 36.79 7.63 -18.12
N MET A 72 36.85 6.57 -18.95
CA MET A 72 35.68 5.82 -19.37
C MET A 72 35.01 5.11 -18.18
N LEU A 73 35.80 4.40 -17.36
CA LEU A 73 35.32 3.70 -16.18
C LEU A 73 34.72 4.67 -15.16
N GLU A 74 35.33 5.82 -14.90
CA GLU A 74 34.75 6.87 -14.05
C GLU A 74 33.38 7.35 -14.55
N SER A 75 33.23 7.54 -15.87
CA SER A 75 31.95 7.93 -16.46
C SER A 75 30.88 6.85 -16.21
N PHE A 76 31.22 5.58 -16.40
CA PHE A 76 30.32 4.47 -16.07
C PHE A 76 30.04 4.38 -14.56
N HIS A 77 31.03 4.60 -13.69
CA HIS A 77 30.86 4.62 -12.25
C HIS A 77 29.85 5.69 -11.82
N ARG A 78 29.96 6.89 -12.39
CA ARG A 78 29.03 8.00 -12.15
C ARG A 78 27.61 7.64 -12.58
N GLU A 79 27.43 7.01 -13.74
CA GLU A 79 26.11 6.61 -14.23
C GLU A 79 25.49 5.49 -13.36
N VAL A 80 26.26 4.46 -12.98
CA VAL A 80 25.79 3.41 -12.06
C VAL A 80 25.39 4.00 -10.70
N THR A 81 26.19 4.93 -10.17
CA THR A 81 25.89 5.62 -8.91
C THR A 81 24.60 6.44 -9.02
N ARG A 82 24.38 7.10 -10.15
CA ARG A 82 23.15 7.83 -10.43
C ARG A 82 21.93 6.89 -10.48
N LEU A 83 22.04 5.76 -11.18
CA LEU A 83 20.97 4.75 -11.23
C LEU A 83 20.65 4.18 -9.84
N LYS A 84 21.66 3.94 -9.01
CA LYS A 84 21.48 3.52 -7.60
C LYS A 84 20.70 4.56 -6.79
N LEU A 85 20.98 5.85 -6.96
CA LEU A 85 20.22 6.92 -6.31
C LEU A 85 18.77 6.98 -6.81
N GLU A 86 18.54 6.85 -8.11
CA GLU A 86 17.20 6.80 -8.69
C GLU A 86 16.39 5.59 -8.17
N ALA A 87 17.02 4.42 -8.04
CA ALA A 87 16.43 3.22 -7.44
C ALA A 87 16.03 3.46 -5.98
N GLN A 88 16.88 4.10 -5.18
CA GLN A 88 16.57 4.45 -3.79
C GLN A 88 15.38 5.42 -3.69
N VAL A 89 15.27 6.38 -4.61
CA VAL A 89 14.11 7.28 -4.68
C VAL A 89 12.85 6.50 -5.03
N LEU A 90 12.93 5.56 -5.97
CA LEU A 90 11.79 4.70 -6.33
C LEU A 90 11.37 3.82 -5.14
N ARG A 91 12.31 3.25 -4.40
CA ARG A 91 12.04 2.47 -3.18
C ARG A 91 11.29 3.28 -2.13
N LYS A 92 11.68 4.54 -1.93
CA LYS A 92 10.96 5.47 -1.04
C LYS A 92 9.54 5.72 -1.52
N LYS A 93 9.33 5.92 -2.83
CA LYS A 93 7.98 6.08 -3.41
C LYS A 93 7.10 4.85 -3.22
N ILE A 94 7.66 3.65 -3.38
CA ILE A 94 6.95 2.39 -3.11
C ILE A 94 6.54 2.33 -1.63
N ALA A 95 7.45 2.60 -0.70
CA ALA A 95 7.14 2.61 0.73
C ALA A 95 6.05 3.64 1.10
N SER A 96 6.13 4.87 0.55
CA SER A 96 5.05 5.86 0.72
C SER A 96 3.70 5.36 0.20
N THR A 97 3.70 4.58 -0.88
CA THR A 97 2.48 3.99 -1.44
C THR A 97 1.94 2.87 -0.55
N GLU A 98 2.80 2.03 0.03
CA GLU A 98 2.41 1.03 1.04
C GLU A 98 1.72 1.70 2.23
N ASP A 99 2.28 2.80 2.74
CA ASP A 99 1.69 3.57 3.86
C ASP A 99 0.30 4.14 3.48
N LEU A 100 0.14 4.66 2.27
CA LEU A 100 -1.14 5.16 1.77
C LEU A 100 -2.20 4.05 1.66
N LEU A 101 -1.80 2.85 1.24
CA LEU A 101 -2.69 1.69 1.21
C LEU A 101 -3.16 1.32 2.62
N VAL A 102 -2.27 1.31 3.60
CA VAL A 102 -2.60 1.05 5.01
C VAL A 102 -3.59 2.10 5.54
N ILE A 103 -3.34 3.39 5.28
CA ILE A 103 -4.26 4.48 5.67
C ILE A 103 -5.64 4.27 5.03
N THR A 104 -5.68 3.91 3.75
CA THR A 104 -6.93 3.70 3.01
C THR A 104 -7.71 2.50 3.55
N MET A 105 -7.03 1.39 3.83
CA MET A 105 -7.63 0.19 4.43
C MET A 105 -8.22 0.50 5.82
N ASN A 106 -7.47 1.22 6.65
CA ASN A 106 -7.95 1.67 7.96
C ASN A 106 -9.17 2.59 7.85
N SER A 107 -9.19 3.49 6.86
CA SER A 107 -10.35 4.33 6.56
C SER A 107 -11.57 3.51 6.14
N ARG A 108 -11.40 2.49 5.28
CA ARG A 108 -12.50 1.56 4.91
C ARG A 108 -13.03 0.81 6.13
N ARG A 109 -12.15 0.32 7.00
CA ARG A 109 -12.54 -0.34 8.25
C ARG A 109 -13.33 0.60 9.16
N ASN A 110 -12.87 1.84 9.32
CA ASN A 110 -13.56 2.84 10.13
C ASN A 110 -14.93 3.21 9.54
N LYS A 111 -15.06 3.29 8.21
CA LYS A 111 -16.36 3.47 7.54
C LYS A 111 -17.29 2.28 7.79
N MET A 112 -16.78 1.05 7.69
CA MET A 112 -17.56 -0.15 7.95
C MET A 112 -18.08 -0.21 9.38
N ILE A 113 -17.21 0.05 10.38
CA ILE A 113 -17.61 0.12 11.79
C ILE A 113 -18.69 1.18 11.99
N ARG A 114 -18.53 2.36 11.39
CA ARG A 114 -19.55 3.43 11.45
C ARG A 114 -20.89 2.95 10.92
N VAL A 115 -20.92 2.33 9.74
CA VAL A 115 -22.15 1.79 9.16
C VAL A 115 -22.76 0.72 10.08
N GLN A 116 -21.94 -0.20 10.60
CA GLN A 116 -22.40 -1.23 11.54
C GLN A 116 -23.02 -0.62 12.80
N THR A 117 -22.42 0.44 13.36
CA THR A 117 -22.97 1.12 14.53
C THR A 117 -24.31 1.79 14.24
N HIS A 118 -24.49 2.46 13.10
CA HIS A 118 -25.78 3.03 12.73
C HIS A 118 -26.84 1.94 12.52
N THR A 119 -26.51 0.85 11.82
CA THR A 119 -27.42 -0.29 11.64
C THR A 119 -27.83 -0.92 12.97
N ALA A 120 -26.90 -1.07 13.92
CA ALA A 120 -27.19 -1.59 15.25
C ALA A 120 -28.14 -0.69 16.04
N ILE A 121 -27.95 0.64 16.01
CA ILE A 121 -28.84 1.62 16.67
C ILE A 121 -30.25 1.54 16.07
N ILE A 122 -30.36 1.50 14.74
CA ILE A 122 -31.65 1.37 14.04
C ILE A 122 -32.34 0.06 14.43
N SER A 123 -31.60 -1.06 14.42
CA SER A 123 -32.13 -2.37 14.79
C SER A 123 -32.61 -2.42 16.24
N ALA A 124 -31.83 -1.87 17.19
CA ALA A 124 -32.20 -1.79 18.60
C ALA A 124 -33.46 -0.94 18.80
N SER A 125 -33.56 0.19 18.10
CA SER A 125 -34.75 1.07 18.15
C SER A 125 -36.00 0.36 17.63
N PHE A 126 -35.87 -0.42 16.55
CA PHE A 126 -36.96 -1.25 16.03
C PHE A 126 -37.34 -2.39 16.99
N SER A 127 -36.37 -3.01 17.66
CA SER A 127 -36.66 -4.03 18.69
C SER A 127 -37.48 -3.46 19.84
N ILE A 128 -37.19 -2.25 20.31
CA ILE A 128 -37.97 -1.58 21.36
C ILE A 128 -39.42 -1.32 20.88
N GLY A 129 -39.60 -0.77 19.67
CA GLY A 129 -40.94 -0.56 19.10
C GLY A 129 -41.73 -1.86 18.92
N THR A 130 -41.05 -2.94 18.53
CA THR A 130 -41.64 -4.28 18.41
C THR A 130 -42.05 -4.84 19.78
N LEU A 131 -41.23 -4.67 20.82
CA LEU A 131 -41.55 -5.13 22.18
C LEU A 131 -42.79 -4.41 22.72
N VAL A 132 -42.86 -3.09 22.56
CA VAL A 132 -44.02 -2.29 22.96
C VAL A 132 -45.27 -2.78 22.22
N THR A 133 -45.19 -2.93 20.90
CA THR A 133 -46.31 -3.45 20.09
C THR A 133 -46.72 -4.86 20.52
N GLY A 134 -45.75 -5.73 20.83
CA GLY A 134 -45.98 -7.10 21.26
C GLY A 134 -46.70 -7.18 22.61
N ILE A 135 -46.28 -6.41 23.63
CA ILE A 135 -46.93 -6.40 24.94
C ILE A 135 -48.40 -5.99 24.85
N PHE A 136 -48.71 -4.97 24.04
CA PHE A 136 -50.09 -4.49 23.85
C PHE A 136 -50.91 -5.33 22.85
N GLY A 137 -50.25 -6.11 21.99
CA GLY A 137 -50.91 -7.05 21.07
C GLY A 137 -51.21 -8.42 21.69
N MET A 138 -50.72 -8.70 22.91
CA MET A 138 -51.05 -9.91 23.67
C MET A 138 -52.42 -9.78 24.35
N ASN A 139 -53.15 -10.89 24.50
CA ASN A 139 -54.45 -10.99 25.19
C ASN A 139 -54.36 -10.74 26.72
N LEU A 140 -53.73 -9.65 27.12
CA LEU A 140 -53.71 -9.14 28.49
C LEU A 140 -54.95 -8.24 28.66
N LEU A 141 -55.66 -8.38 29.79
CA LEU A 141 -56.77 -7.51 30.18
C LEU A 141 -56.26 -6.07 30.37
N ASN A 142 -56.18 -5.33 29.27
CA ASN A 142 -55.86 -3.92 29.24
C ASN A 142 -57.18 -3.14 29.11
N ASN A 143 -57.57 -2.42 30.14
CA ASN A 143 -58.74 -1.50 30.11
C ASN A 143 -58.57 -0.31 29.13
N LEU A 144 -57.57 -0.36 28.23
CA LEU A 144 -57.23 0.64 27.22
C LEU A 144 -57.65 0.22 25.80
N GLU A 145 -58.12 -1.03 25.60
CA GLU A 145 -58.50 -1.56 24.28
C GLU A 145 -59.68 -0.83 23.61
N ALA A 146 -60.61 -0.27 24.40
CA ALA A 146 -61.79 0.42 23.89
C ALA A 146 -61.51 1.88 23.43
N SER A 147 -60.29 2.40 23.66
CA SER A 147 -59.94 3.79 23.35
C SER A 147 -59.21 3.92 22.02
N TYR A 148 -59.85 4.54 21.02
CA TYR A 148 -59.25 4.87 19.72
C TYR A 148 -57.96 5.71 19.87
N SER A 149 -57.90 6.58 20.89
CA SER A 149 -56.73 7.39 21.18
C SER A 149 -55.53 6.56 21.64
N ALA A 150 -55.74 5.47 22.39
CA ALA A 150 -54.65 4.62 22.88
C ALA A 150 -53.93 3.90 21.72
N PHE A 151 -54.69 3.38 20.76
CA PHE A 151 -54.15 2.77 19.53
C PHE A 151 -53.35 3.77 18.69
N LEU A 152 -53.86 5.00 18.53
CA LEU A 152 -53.18 6.05 17.77
C LEU A 152 -51.87 6.49 18.44
N THR A 153 -51.86 6.58 19.78
CA THR A 153 -50.63 6.91 20.51
C THR A 153 -49.58 5.81 20.42
N LEU A 154 -49.97 4.54 20.48
CA LEU A 154 -49.02 3.41 20.43
C LEU A 154 -48.36 3.28 19.05
N THR A 155 -49.16 3.38 17.99
CA THR A 155 -48.67 3.39 16.61
C THR A 155 -47.78 4.59 16.34
N GLY A 156 -48.16 5.79 16.81
CA GLY A 156 -47.30 6.98 16.75
C GLY A 156 -45.97 6.80 17.47
N ILE A 157 -45.98 6.27 18.70
CA ILE A 157 -44.76 6.03 19.49
C ILE A 157 -43.81 5.06 18.77
N SER A 158 -44.34 3.98 18.18
CA SER A 158 -43.52 2.98 17.45
C SER A 158 -42.78 3.56 16.24
N PHE A 159 -43.37 4.53 15.53
CA PHE A 159 -42.70 5.23 14.42
C PHE A 159 -41.78 6.37 14.87
N THR A 160 -42.13 7.06 15.95
CA THR A 160 -41.32 8.19 16.45
C THR A 160 -40.00 7.75 17.09
N ILE A 161 -39.94 6.58 17.74
CA ILE A 161 -38.71 6.08 18.39
C ILE A 161 -37.56 5.88 17.38
N PRO A 162 -37.75 5.16 16.25
CA PRO A 162 -36.72 5.05 15.22
C PRO A 162 -36.34 6.39 14.59
N LEU A 163 -37.32 7.26 14.32
CA LEU A 163 -37.08 8.58 13.73
C LEU A 163 -36.23 9.47 14.65
N LEU A 164 -36.50 9.45 15.96
CA LEU A 164 -35.75 10.21 16.95
C LEU A 164 -34.33 9.63 17.11
N SER A 165 -34.20 8.29 17.10
CA SER A 165 -32.88 7.64 17.14
C SER A 165 -32.01 7.99 15.93
N MET A 166 -32.62 8.14 14.75
CA MET A 166 -31.97 8.52 13.50
C MET A 166 -31.65 10.01 13.44
N TRP A 167 -32.39 10.85 14.17
CA TRP A 167 -32.10 12.29 14.27
C TRP A 167 -30.98 12.60 15.28
N LEU A 168 -30.86 11.79 16.33
CA LEU A 168 -29.85 11.97 17.40
C LEU A 168 -28.43 11.54 16.97
N PHE A 169 -28.30 10.63 16.01
CA PHE A 169 -27.03 9.98 15.59
C PHE A 169 -26.77 10.13 14.09
#